data_AF-R7FRP5-F1
#
_entry.id   AF-R7FRP5-F1
#
_cell.length_a   1.000
_cell.length_b   1.000
_cell.length_c   1.000
_cell.angle_alpha   90.00
_cell.angle_beta   90.00
_cell.angle_gamma   90.00
#
_symmetry.space_group_name_H-M   'P 1'
#
loop_
_entity.id
_entity.type
_entity.pdbx_description
1 polymer ?
#
loop_
_entity_poly.entity_id
_entity_poly.type
_entity_poly.pdbx_seq_one_letter_code
_entity_poly.pdbx_strand_id
1 'polypeptide(L)'
;MIDAIEINAMNLYSLSNYEKGRLCTSKLLSAQEKKRLKASVEMMSMILCVLERKNSQIEKINVFIDNNRGKIFPIDCDFCETILSTDYSEKQIEILNLMSNLLHSMKSILSKFWVKKSRLYKLYCLLHAFHNLPKAFFDSSSELYMSSDEVLQYANEWLL
;
A
#
# COMPACT_ATOMS: atom_id res chain seq x y z
N MET A 1 23.02 -0.72 9.28
CA MET A 1 21.92 -1.61 9.69
C MET A 1 20.66 -0.80 9.45
N ILE A 2 19.83 -1.23 8.49
CA ILE A 2 18.55 -0.58 8.19
C ILE A 2 17.64 -0.86 9.37
N ASP A 3 16.89 0.15 9.84
CA ASP A 3 15.99 -0.05 10.98
C ASP A 3 14.71 -0.80 10.57
N ALA A 4 13.98 -1.34 11.55
CA ALA A 4 12.77 -2.11 11.29
C ALA A 4 11.63 -1.27 10.65
N ILE A 5 11.63 0.04 10.89
CA ILE A 5 10.64 0.96 10.31
C ILE A 5 10.92 1.15 8.82
N GLU A 6 12.17 1.39 8.45
CA GLU A 6 12.64 1.50 7.07
C GLU A 6 12.36 0.22 6.28
N ILE A 7 12.65 -0.96 6.86
CA ILE A 7 12.33 -2.26 6.24
C ILE A 7 10.82 -2.38 5.96
N ASN A 8 10.00 -2.10 6.98
CA ASN A 8 8.54 -2.17 6.82
C ASN A 8 8.03 -1.14 5.81
N ALA A 9 8.60 0.06 5.78
CA ALA A 9 8.26 1.10 4.81
C ALA A 9 8.62 0.69 3.37
N MET A 10 9.79 0.11 3.14
CA MET A 10 10.21 -0.41 1.83
C MET A 10 9.31 -1.53 1.34
N ASN A 11 8.90 -2.43 2.23
CA ASN A 11 7.95 -3.48 1.93
C ASN A 11 6.58 -2.92 1.50
N LEU A 12 6.03 -2.00 2.31
CA LEU A 12 4.76 -1.31 1.99
C LEU A 12 4.85 -0.52 0.67
N TYR A 13 5.97 0.15 0.43
CA TYR A 13 6.23 0.93 -0.79
C TYR A 13 6.29 0.03 -2.04
N SER A 14 7.01 -1.08 -1.95
CA SER A 14 7.16 -2.01 -3.07
C SER A 14 5.83 -2.70 -3.40
N LEU A 15 5.08 -3.09 -2.38
CA LEU A 15 3.74 -3.66 -2.54
C LEU A 15 2.72 -2.64 -3.09
N SER A 16 2.78 -1.37 -2.66
CA SER A 16 1.90 -0.32 -3.18
C SER A 16 2.18 0.00 -4.66
N ASN A 17 3.44 -0.10 -5.07
CA ASN A 17 3.88 0.07 -6.46
C ASN A 17 3.37 -1.01 -7.41
N TYR A 18 3.30 -2.25 -6.93
CA TYR A 18 3.04 -3.43 -7.74
C TYR A 18 1.79 -3.30 -8.65
N GLU A 19 0.72 -2.66 -8.16
CA GLU A 19 -0.51 -2.46 -8.94
C GLU A 19 -0.75 -1.02 -9.42
N LYS A 20 -0.04 -0.02 -8.89
CA LYS A 20 -0.21 1.38 -9.33
C LYS A 20 0.08 1.56 -10.82
N GLY A 21 1.11 0.88 -11.34
CA GLY A 21 1.51 0.98 -12.75
C GLY A 21 0.55 0.30 -13.74
N ARG A 22 -0.49 -0.39 -13.26
CA ARG A 22 -1.31 -1.30 -14.10
C ARG A 22 -2.76 -0.85 -14.30
N LEU A 23 -3.22 0.19 -13.58
CA LEU A 23 -4.59 0.67 -13.70
C LEU A 23 -4.73 1.75 -14.79
N CYS A 24 -5.34 1.39 -15.91
CA CYS A 24 -5.60 2.32 -17.02
C CYS A 24 -7.00 2.92 -16.89
N THR A 25 -7.12 4.25 -16.75
CA THR A 25 -8.41 4.94 -16.62
C THR A 25 -9.16 5.14 -17.95
N SER A 26 -8.46 4.98 -19.08
CA SER A 26 -9.02 5.17 -20.42
C SER A 26 -9.81 3.96 -20.96
N LYS A 27 -9.65 2.77 -20.36
CA LYS A 27 -10.36 1.54 -20.73
C LYS A 27 -11.11 0.95 -19.53
N LEU A 28 -12.10 0.11 -19.79
CA LEU A 28 -12.78 -0.64 -18.73
C LEU A 28 -11.78 -1.58 -18.03
N LEU A 29 -11.94 -1.72 -16.71
CA LEU A 29 -11.18 -2.67 -15.92
C LEU A 29 -11.64 -4.09 -16.24
N SER A 30 -10.74 -4.92 -16.79
CA SER A 30 -11.05 -6.32 -17.06
C SER A 30 -11.28 -7.11 -15.77
N ALA A 31 -11.99 -8.25 -15.87
CA ALA A 31 -12.23 -9.12 -14.73
C ALA A 31 -10.92 -9.61 -14.08
N GLN A 32 -9.89 -9.85 -14.90
CA GLN A 32 -8.58 -10.29 -14.41
C GLN A 32 -7.82 -9.17 -13.69
N GLU A 33 -7.77 -7.96 -14.26
CA GLU A 33 -7.16 -6.78 -13.61
C GLU A 33 -7.86 -6.48 -12.28
N LYS A 34 -9.20 -6.53 -12.26
CA LYS A 34 -9.99 -6.36 -11.03
C LYS A 34 -9.68 -7.41 -9.97
N LYS A 35 -9.57 -8.70 -10.35
CA LYS A 35 -9.24 -9.79 -9.42
C LYS A 35 -7.86 -9.60 -8.81
N ARG A 36 -6.85 -9.24 -9.62
CA ARG A 36 -5.49 -8.96 -9.13
C ARG A 36 -5.48 -7.79 -8.16
N LEU A 37 -6.11 -6.67 -8.55
CA LEU A 37 -6.16 -5.48 -7.71
C LEU A 37 -6.89 -5.72 -6.39
N LYS A 38 -8.00 -6.49 -6.42
CA LYS A 38 -8.71 -6.88 -5.19
C LYS A 38 -7.80 -7.67 -4.26
N ALA A 39 -7.05 -8.65 -4.78
CA ALA A 39 -6.11 -9.43 -4.00
C ALA A 39 -4.99 -8.55 -3.39
N SER A 40 -4.45 -7.60 -4.16
CA SER A 40 -3.43 -6.66 -3.67
C SER A 40 -3.96 -5.74 -2.57
N VAL A 41 -5.17 -5.18 -2.76
CA VAL A 41 -5.82 -4.34 -1.75
C VAL A 41 -6.16 -5.14 -0.48
N GLU A 42 -6.60 -6.39 -0.61
CA GLU A 42 -6.83 -7.29 0.51
C GLU A 42 -5.55 -7.59 1.28
N MET A 43 -4.46 -7.91 0.58
CA MET A 43 -3.15 -8.15 1.17
C MET A 43 -2.61 -6.93 1.91
N MET A 44 -2.62 -5.77 1.27
CA MET A 44 -2.17 -4.53 1.91
C MET A 44 -2.96 -4.20 3.17
N SER A 45 -4.27 -4.47 3.19
CA SER A 45 -5.05 -4.27 4.42
C SER A 45 -4.65 -5.24 5.53
N MET A 46 -4.32 -6.50 5.20
CA MET A 46 -3.86 -7.46 6.20
C MET A 46 -2.53 -7.02 6.80
N ILE A 47 -1.61 -6.53 5.96
CA ILE A 47 -0.31 -5.98 6.41
C ILE A 47 -0.52 -4.78 7.33
N LEU A 48 -1.32 -3.79 6.93
CA LEU A 48 -1.58 -2.63 7.77
C LEU A 48 -2.24 -3.00 9.09
N CYS A 49 -3.23 -3.91 9.10
CA CYS A 49 -3.84 -4.37 10.35
C CYS A 49 -2.80 -4.98 11.32
N VAL A 50 -1.79 -5.66 10.80
CA VAL A 50 -0.70 -6.24 11.60
C VAL A 50 0.24 -5.16 12.12
N LEU A 51 0.63 -4.20 11.27
CA LEU A 51 1.50 -3.08 11.66
C LEU A 51 0.83 -2.13 12.67
N GLU A 52 -0.48 -1.94 12.57
CA GLU A 52 -1.31 -1.22 13.55
C GLU A 52 -1.48 -2.00 14.88
N ARG A 53 -0.81 -3.15 15.05
CA ARG A 53 -0.86 -4.03 16.23
C ARG A 53 -2.26 -4.58 16.53
N LYS A 54 -3.16 -4.61 15.54
CA LYS A 54 -4.53 -5.10 15.70
C LYS A 54 -4.65 -6.63 15.49
N ASN A 55 -3.58 -7.33 15.07
CA ASN A 55 -3.60 -8.78 14.90
C ASN A 55 -2.18 -9.40 14.83
N SER A 56 -2.00 -10.65 15.31
CA SER A 56 -0.70 -11.36 15.35
C SER A 56 -0.56 -12.38 14.20
N GLN A 57 -0.69 -11.95 12.94
CA GLN A 57 -0.58 -12.83 11.75
C GLN A 57 0.67 -12.58 10.89
N ILE A 58 1.73 -12.02 11.47
CA ILE A 58 3.00 -11.70 10.78
C ILE A 58 3.52 -12.90 9.96
N GLU A 59 3.53 -14.11 10.53
CA GLU A 59 4.01 -15.33 9.85
C GLU A 59 3.22 -15.63 8.56
N LYS A 60 1.90 -15.53 8.58
CA LYS A 60 1.07 -15.80 7.39
C LYS A 60 1.34 -14.81 6.26
N ILE A 61 1.61 -13.56 6.62
CA ILE A 61 1.94 -12.49 5.68
C ILE A 61 3.31 -12.74 5.07
N ASN A 62 4.29 -13.08 5.88
CA ASN A 62 5.65 -13.38 5.40
C ASN A 62 5.64 -14.58 4.46
N VAL A 63 4.90 -15.65 4.79
CA VAL A 63 4.69 -16.80 3.88
C VAL A 63 4.05 -16.36 2.57
N PHE A 64 3.09 -15.43 2.59
CA PHE A 64 2.52 -14.91 1.35
C PHE A 64 3.55 -14.12 0.53
N ILE A 65 4.31 -13.23 1.17
CA ILE A 65 5.36 -12.42 0.54
C ILE A 65 6.36 -13.34 -0.16
N ASP A 66 6.86 -14.36 0.53
CA ASP A 66 7.83 -15.30 -0.01
C ASP A 66 7.27 -16.09 -1.20
N ASN A 67 6.04 -16.60 -1.09
CA ASN A 67 5.37 -17.32 -2.19
C ASN A 67 5.12 -16.47 -3.44
N ASN A 68 5.13 -15.15 -3.32
CA ASN A 68 4.83 -14.22 -4.40
C ASN A 68 6.00 -13.30 -4.73
N ARG A 69 7.19 -13.55 -4.15
CA ARG A 69 8.34 -12.64 -4.21
C ARG A 69 8.70 -12.28 -5.65
N GLY A 70 8.91 -13.28 -6.51
CA GLY A 70 9.23 -13.08 -7.93
C GLY A 70 8.08 -12.56 -8.82
N LYS A 71 6.87 -12.39 -8.27
CA LYS A 71 5.74 -11.78 -8.98
C LYS A 71 5.53 -10.33 -8.57
N ILE A 72 5.71 -10.04 -7.28
CA ILE A 72 5.41 -8.76 -6.65
C ILE A 72 6.60 -7.81 -6.73
N PHE A 73 7.80 -8.33 -6.48
CA PHE A 73 9.02 -7.52 -6.41
C PHE A 73 9.82 -7.67 -7.71
N PRO A 74 10.47 -6.60 -8.19
CA PRO A 74 11.52 -6.71 -9.20
C PRO A 74 12.57 -7.75 -8.75
N ILE A 75 13.17 -8.45 -9.72
CA ILE A 75 14.15 -9.52 -9.48
C ILE A 75 15.35 -9.02 -8.65
N ASP A 76 15.62 -7.71 -8.69
CA ASP A 76 16.78 -7.07 -8.06
C ASP A 76 16.43 -6.31 -6.75
N CYS A 77 15.27 -6.58 -6.15
CA CYS A 77 14.88 -5.93 -4.89
C CYS A 77 15.43 -6.69 -3.68
N ASP A 78 16.73 -6.50 -3.42
CA ASP A 78 17.44 -7.09 -2.27
C ASP A 78 16.93 -6.57 -0.91
N PHE A 79 16.12 -5.51 -0.91
CA PHE A 79 15.65 -4.83 0.30
C PHE A 79 14.24 -5.24 0.77
N CYS A 80 13.53 -6.11 0.04
CA CYS A 80 12.24 -6.62 0.53
C CYS A 80 12.46 -7.75 1.53
N GLU A 81 12.72 -7.38 2.78
CA GLU A 81 12.86 -8.29 3.89
C GLU A 81 11.50 -8.70 4.48
N THR A 82 11.53 -9.56 5.48
CA THR A 82 10.36 -9.98 6.26
C THR A 82 9.69 -8.78 6.95
N ILE A 83 8.36 -8.76 7.05
CA ILE A 83 7.67 -7.75 7.89
C ILE A 83 8.09 -7.96 9.35
N LEU A 84 8.61 -6.91 9.97
CA LEU A 84 9.13 -6.92 11.34
C LEU A 84 8.14 -6.26 12.31
N SER A 85 8.15 -6.70 13.57
CA SER A 85 7.44 -5.99 14.63
C SER A 85 8.25 -4.78 15.06
N THR A 86 7.63 -3.60 15.10
CA THR A 86 8.26 -2.36 15.58
C THR A 86 7.26 -1.48 16.33
N ASP A 87 7.75 -0.60 17.20
CA ASP A 87 6.99 0.53 17.72
C ASP A 87 6.96 1.64 16.66
N TYR A 88 5.78 2.22 16.44
CA TYR A 88 5.59 3.36 15.55
C TYR A 88 5.28 4.60 16.39
N SER A 89 5.82 5.75 15.99
CA SER A 89 5.44 7.06 16.52
C SER A 89 3.98 7.42 16.20
N GLU A 90 3.42 8.41 16.90
CA GLU A 90 2.05 8.89 16.65
C GLU A 90 1.83 9.31 15.18
N LYS A 91 2.80 10.03 14.60
CA LYS A 91 2.74 10.46 13.20
C LYS A 91 2.74 9.28 12.22
N GLN A 92 3.53 8.24 12.51
CA GLN A 92 3.54 7.02 11.71
C GLN A 92 2.24 6.22 11.85
N ILE A 93 1.64 6.20 13.05
CA ILE A 93 0.31 5.62 13.27
C ILE A 93 -0.76 6.37 12.47
N GLU A 94 -0.69 7.70 12.39
CA GLU A 94 -1.58 8.49 11.53
C GLU A 94 -1.45 8.10 10.05
N ILE A 95 -0.22 7.95 9.55
CA ILE A 95 0.03 7.48 8.17
C ILE A 95 -0.57 6.08 7.95
N LEU A 96 -0.37 5.13 8.89
CA LEU A 96 -0.95 3.79 8.80
C LEU A 96 -2.49 3.83 8.75
N ASN A 97 -3.12 4.61 9.62
CA ASN A 97 -4.58 4.78 9.61
C ASN A 97 -5.09 5.38 8.30
N LEU A 98 -4.38 6.36 7.73
CA LEU A 98 -4.72 6.97 6.46
C LEU A 98 -4.64 5.97 5.30
N MET A 99 -3.57 5.17 5.28
CA MET A 99 -3.41 4.05 4.35
C MET A 99 -4.58 3.05 4.48
N SER A 100 -4.96 2.69 5.71
CA SER A 100 -6.10 1.79 5.98
C SER A 100 -7.43 2.35 5.45
N ASN A 101 -7.69 3.64 5.64
CA ASN A 101 -8.90 4.31 5.14
C ASN A 101 -8.97 4.34 3.61
N LEU A 102 -7.84 4.62 2.94
CA LEU A 102 -7.75 4.57 1.48
C LEU A 102 -8.04 3.16 0.97
N LEU A 103 -7.44 2.12 1.57
CA LEU A 103 -7.70 0.73 1.18
C LEU A 103 -9.15 0.33 1.41
N HIS A 104 -9.79 0.77 2.50
CA HIS A 104 -11.21 0.53 2.73
C HIS A 104 -12.06 1.12 1.60
N SER A 105 -11.76 2.35 1.17
CA SER A 105 -12.43 3.00 0.03
C SER A 105 -12.23 2.24 -1.28
N MET A 106 -11.00 1.77 -1.54
CA MET A 106 -10.70 0.94 -2.72
C MET A 106 -11.47 -0.40 -2.69
N LYS A 107 -11.51 -1.09 -1.54
CA LYS A 107 -12.29 -2.33 -1.35
C LYS A 107 -13.77 -2.11 -1.65
N SER A 108 -14.34 -1.02 -1.17
CA SER A 108 -15.74 -0.65 -1.42
C SER A 108 -16.05 -0.43 -2.91
N ILE A 109 -15.11 0.11 -3.68
CA ILE A 109 -15.26 0.25 -5.13
C ILE A 109 -15.17 -1.13 -5.82
N LEU A 110 -14.19 -1.94 -5.42
CA LEU A 110 -13.88 -3.23 -6.05
C LEU A 110 -14.89 -4.34 -5.71
N SER A 111 -15.62 -4.23 -4.60
CA SER A 111 -16.67 -5.18 -4.22
C SER A 111 -17.86 -5.18 -5.18
N LYS A 112 -18.06 -4.09 -5.92
CA LYS A 112 -19.20 -3.92 -6.83
C LYS A 112 -19.02 -4.78 -8.07
N PHE A 113 -20.08 -5.43 -8.56
CA PHE A 113 -20.00 -6.29 -9.74
C PHE A 113 -19.39 -5.56 -10.95
N TRP A 114 -19.90 -4.36 -11.26
CA TRP A 114 -19.36 -3.45 -12.28
C TRP A 114 -18.75 -2.17 -11.68
N VAL A 115 -17.58 -1.79 -12.17
CA VAL A 115 -16.92 -0.51 -11.83
C VAL A 115 -17.18 0.49 -12.95
N LYS A 116 -18.06 1.47 -12.71
CA LYS A 116 -18.34 2.56 -13.65
C LYS A 116 -17.10 3.43 -13.86
N LYS A 117 -17.00 4.12 -15.01
CA LYS A 117 -15.87 5.02 -15.36
C LYS A 117 -15.53 6.04 -14.26
N SER A 118 -16.53 6.68 -13.65
CA SER A 118 -16.30 7.63 -12.54
C SER A 118 -15.68 6.98 -11.30
N ARG A 119 -16.07 5.74 -10.98
CA ARG A 119 -15.47 4.97 -9.88
C ARG A 119 -14.09 4.45 -10.23
N LEU A 120 -13.84 4.14 -11.51
CA LEU A 120 -12.51 3.77 -11.98
C LEU A 120 -11.53 4.94 -11.84
N TYR A 121 -11.98 6.16 -12.17
CA TYR A 121 -11.19 7.36 -11.92
C TYR A 121 -10.93 7.58 -10.42
N LYS A 122 -11.95 7.45 -9.57
CA LYS A 122 -11.75 7.52 -8.12
C LYS A 122 -10.77 6.46 -7.62
N LEU A 123 -10.88 5.22 -8.09
CA LEU A 123 -9.95 4.13 -7.75
C LEU A 123 -8.50 4.44 -8.17
N TYR A 124 -8.31 5.03 -9.36
CA TYR A 124 -7.02 5.50 -9.83
C TYR A 124 -6.42 6.57 -8.89
N CYS A 125 -7.20 7.59 -8.52
CA CYS A 125 -6.73 8.63 -7.60
C CYS A 125 -6.38 8.05 -6.22
N LEU A 126 -7.22 7.16 -5.67
CA LEU A 126 -6.96 6.49 -4.39
C LEU A 126 -5.67 5.66 -4.41
N LEU A 127 -5.40 4.94 -5.51
CA LEU A 127 -4.14 4.21 -5.70
C LEU A 127 -2.93 5.14 -5.79
N HIS A 128 -3.10 6.28 -6.47
CA HIS A 128 -2.05 7.30 -6.58
C HIS A 128 -1.71 7.93 -5.22
N ALA A 129 -2.73 8.29 -4.43
CA ALA A 129 -2.57 8.78 -3.06
C ALA A 129 -1.89 7.73 -2.16
N PHE A 130 -2.34 6.49 -2.23
CA PHE A 130 -1.84 5.41 -1.40
C PHE A 130 -0.34 5.12 -1.63
N HIS A 131 0.13 5.23 -2.86
CA HIS A 131 1.48 4.81 -3.22
C HIS A 131 2.61 5.60 -2.55
N ASN A 132 2.40 6.90 -2.28
CA ASN A 132 3.45 7.73 -1.70
C ASN A 132 3.47 7.67 -0.17
N LEU A 133 2.39 7.19 0.48
CA LEU A 133 2.30 7.16 1.94
C LEU A 133 3.42 6.36 2.63
N PRO A 134 3.84 5.19 2.11
CA PRO A 134 4.98 4.47 2.67
C PRO A 134 6.29 5.28 2.68
N LYS A 135 6.43 6.29 1.81
CA LYS A 135 7.65 7.12 1.78
C LYS A 135 7.75 8.07 2.96
N ALA A 136 6.63 8.43 3.57
CA ALA A 136 6.58 9.30 4.73
C ALA A 136 7.12 8.64 6.02
N PHE A 137 7.48 7.35 5.95
CA PHE A 137 8.17 6.64 7.03
C PHE A 137 9.69 6.75 6.94
N PHE A 138 10.26 7.16 5.79
CA PHE A 138 11.70 7.33 5.63
C PHE A 138 12.17 8.62 6.30
N ASP A 139 13.42 8.65 6.76
CA ASP A 139 14.05 9.87 7.24
C ASP A 139 14.33 10.84 6.08
N SER A 140 14.39 12.14 6.41
CA SER A 140 14.57 13.24 5.44
C SER A 140 15.89 13.22 4.68
N SER A 141 16.82 12.35 5.07
CA SER A 141 18.11 12.12 4.41
C SER A 141 18.05 11.11 3.25
N SER A 142 16.94 10.39 3.08
CA SER A 142 16.77 9.41 2.01
C SER A 142 16.39 10.07 0.68
N GLU A 143 17.04 9.70 -0.43
CA GLU A 143 16.65 10.14 -1.78
C GLU A 143 15.22 9.68 -2.17
N LEU A 144 14.64 8.74 -1.43
CA LEU A 144 13.26 8.26 -1.60
C LEU A 144 12.24 9.06 -0.79
N TYR A 145 12.68 10.03 0.02
CA TYR A 145 11.85 10.84 0.92
C TYR A 145 10.92 11.79 0.15
N MET A 146 9.70 11.94 0.65
CA MET A 146 8.85 13.11 0.43
C MET A 146 8.43 13.61 1.81
N SER A 147 8.29 14.92 1.99
CA SER A 147 7.86 15.48 3.27
C SER A 147 6.57 14.80 3.73
N SER A 148 6.56 14.27 4.95
CA SER A 148 5.39 13.58 5.49
C SER A 148 4.13 14.43 5.44
N ASP A 149 4.27 15.75 5.60
CA ASP A 149 3.14 16.68 5.64
C ASP A 149 2.52 16.86 4.24
N GLU A 150 3.36 16.94 3.19
CA GLU A 150 2.90 17.02 1.80
C GLU A 150 2.17 15.74 1.38
N VAL A 151 2.71 14.58 1.77
CA VAL A 151 2.12 13.27 1.44
C VAL A 151 0.80 13.07 2.18
N LEU A 152 0.72 13.44 3.46
CA LEU A 152 -0.51 13.38 4.26
C LEU A 152 -1.58 14.32 3.70
N GLN A 153 -1.22 15.57 3.38
CA GLN A 153 -2.15 16.52 2.77
C GLN A 153 -2.73 15.97 1.46
N TYR A 154 -1.85 15.52 0.55
CA TYR A 154 -2.27 14.96 -0.73
C TYR A 154 -3.20 13.76 -0.56
N ALA A 155 -2.92 12.86 0.39
CA ALA A 155 -3.78 11.71 0.64
C ALA A 155 -5.14 12.08 1.26
N ASN A 156 -5.16 13.06 2.17
CA ASN A 156 -6.38 13.56 2.80
C ASN A 156 -7.34 14.23 1.79
N GLU A 157 -6.82 14.98 0.81
CA GLU A 157 -7.61 15.61 -0.24
C GLU A 157 -8.51 14.61 -1.02
N TRP A 158 -8.11 13.34 -1.10
CA TRP A 158 -8.86 12.31 -1.83
C TRP A 158 -9.83 11.47 -0.97
N LEU A 159 -9.79 11.64 0.36
CA LEU A 159 -10.76 11.04 1.27
C LEU A 159 -11.98 11.93 1.53
N LEU A 160 -11.88 13.23 1.26
CA LEU A 160 -12.99 14.19 1.27
C LEU A 160 -13.92 14.02 0.05
#